data_AF-A0A972YX85-F1
#
_entry.id   AF-A0A972YX85-F1
#
_cell.length_a   1.000
_cell.length_b   1.000
_cell.length_c   1.000
_cell.angle_alpha   90.00
_cell.angle_beta   90.00
_cell.angle_gamma   90.00
#
_symmetry.space_group_name_H-M   'P 1'
#
loop_
_entity.id
_entity.type
_entity.pdbx_description
1 polymer ?
#
loop_
_entity_poly.entity_id
_entity_poly.type
_entity_poly.pdbx_seq_one_letter_code
_entity_poly.pdbx_strand_id
1 'polypeptide(L)' 'ITFIHDRQDRYAPFADVSLFLQQEKNTLIETEGLGHRRILSDTNVINNITKMLSS' A
#
# COMPACT_ATOMS: atom_id res chain seq x y z
N ILE A 1 4.28 9.47 -6.41
CA ILE A 1 3.91 8.07 -6.73
C ILE A 1 3.12 7.51 -5.55
N THR A 2 2.18 6.61 -5.76
CA THR A 2 1.38 6.01 -4.69
C THR A 2 1.82 4.57 -4.45
N PHE A 3 2.11 4.26 -3.19
CA PHE A 3 2.49 2.94 -2.72
C PHE A 3 1.32 2.31 -1.99
N ILE A 4 1.19 0.99 -2.10
CA ILE A 4 0.17 0.22 -1.39
C ILE A 4 0.87 -1.00 -0.81
N HIS A 5 0.79 -1.19 0.51
CA HIS A 5 1.47 -2.31 1.18
C HIS A 5 0.63 -2.85 2.34
N ASP A 6 0.80 -4.14 2.64
CA ASP A 6 0.20 -4.77 3.82
C ASP A 6 1.22 -4.83 4.96
N ARG A 7 0.81 -4.40 6.16
CA ARG A 7 1.69 -4.34 7.34
C ARG A 7 2.19 -5.71 7.79
N GLN A 8 1.49 -6.79 7.42
CA GLN A 8 1.78 -8.17 7.80
C GLN A 8 2.25 -9.00 6.60
N ASP A 9 2.73 -8.35 5.53
CA ASP A 9 3.35 -9.02 4.40
C ASP A 9 4.57 -9.86 4.86
N ARG A 10 4.52 -11.17 4.56
CA ARG A 10 5.56 -12.14 4.93
C ARG A 10 6.67 -12.27 3.90
N TYR A 11 6.45 -11.74 2.69
CA TYR A 11 7.39 -11.80 1.58
C TYR A 11 8.24 -10.53 1.50
N ALA A 12 7.64 -9.38 1.80
CA ALA A 12 8.31 -8.09 1.79
C ALA A 12 8.02 -7.32 3.09
N PRO A 13 9.03 -7.10 3.96
CA PRO A 13 8.84 -6.40 5.23
C PRO A 13 8.29 -4.99 5.05
N PHE A 14 7.24 -4.65 5.81
CA PHE A 14 6.68 -3.29 5.81
C PHE A 14 7.71 -2.22 6.20
N ALA A 15 8.67 -2.57 7.07
CA ALA A 15 9.72 -1.67 7.54
C ALA A 15 10.54 -1.09 6.38
N ASP A 16 10.88 -1.90 5.38
CA ASP A 16 11.72 -1.49 4.26
C ASP A 16 11.02 -0.43 3.40
N VAL A 17 9.74 -0.66 3.10
CA VAL A 17 8.90 0.30 2.37
C VAL A 17 8.71 1.57 3.19
N SER A 18 8.44 1.45 4.50
CA SER A 18 8.27 2.62 5.37
C SER A 18 9.52 3.49 5.45
N LEU A 19 10.71 2.87 5.48
CA LEU A 19 11.99 3.57 5.52
C LEU A 19 12.28 4.27 4.20
N PHE A 20 12.04 3.59 3.07
CA PHE A 20 12.18 4.19 1.74
C PHE A 20 11.27 5.42 1.60
N LEU A 21 10.03 5.34 2.06
CA LEU A 21 9.05 6.43 1.94
C LEU A 21 9.25 7.56 2.95
N GLN A 22 10.06 7.39 4.01
CA GLN A 22 10.46 8.53 4.84
C GLN A 22 11.35 9.53 4.08
N GLN A 23 12.06 9.06 3.05
CA GLN A 23 12.98 9.87 2.26
C GLN A 23 12.27 10.59 1.09
N GLU A 24 11.06 10.16 0.73
CA GLU A 24 10.31 10.68 -0.41
C GLU A 24 8.87 11.09 -0.02
N LYS A 25 8.36 12.21 -0.54
CA LYS A 25 6.97 12.67 -0.30
C LYS A 25 5.93 11.89 -1.12
N ASN A 26 5.97 10.56 -1.02
CA ASN A 26 5.01 9.68 -1.68
C ASN A 26 3.83 9.36 -0.77
N THR A 27 2.69 8.99 -1.37
CA THR A 27 1.52 8.54 -0.61
C THR A 27 1.64 7.04 -0.34
N LEU A 28 1.42 6.62 0.91
CA LEU A 28 1.33 5.21 1.30
C LEU A 28 -0.08 4.87 1.72
N ILE A 29 -0.66 3.85 1.10
CA ILE A 29 -1.91 3.22 1.52
C ILE A 29 -1.56 1.92 2.23
N GLU A 30 -1.87 1.85 3.51
CA GLU A 30 -1.59 0.67 4.34
C GLU A 30 -2.82 -0.22 4.44
N THR A 31 -2.60 -1.53 4.40
CA THR A 31 -3.60 -2.56 4.74
C THR A 31 -3.08 -3.45 5.86
N GLU A 32 -3.96 -4.21 6.50
CA GLU A 32 -3.59 -5.10 7.59
C GLU A 32 -4.23 -6.48 7.43
N GLY A 33 -3.40 -7.53 7.50
CA GLY A 33 -3.85 -8.93 7.54
C GLY A 33 -4.23 -9.53 6.19
N LEU A 34 -4.10 -8.77 5.09
CA LEU A 34 -4.33 -9.28 3.73
C LEU A 34 -3.10 -10.02 3.20
N GLY A 35 -1.91 -9.56 3.61
CA GLY A 35 -0.62 -10.00 3.10
C GLY A 35 -0.43 -9.67 1.61
N HIS A 36 0.75 -10.00 1.07
CA HIS A 36 1.22 -9.60 -0.26
C HIS A 36 0.20 -9.75 -1.41
N ARG A 37 -0.54 -10.87 -1.43
CA ARG A 37 -1.35 -11.29 -2.59
C ARG A 37 -2.77 -10.73 -2.62
N ARG A 38 -3.29 -10.26 -1.48
CA ARG A 38 -4.72 -9.93 -1.34
C ARG A 38 -4.99 -8.44 -1.14
N ILE A 39 -3.96 -7.60 -1.23
CA ILE A 39 -4.08 -6.14 -1.11
C ILE A 39 -5.16 -5.59 -2.06
N LEU A 40 -5.19 -6.05 -3.31
CA LEU A 40 -6.19 -5.61 -4.30
C LEU A 40 -7.58 -6.26 -4.14
N SER A 41 -7.75 -7.15 -3.15
CA SER A 41 -9.07 -7.70 -2.81
C SER A 41 -9.86 -6.78 -1.86
N ASP A 42 -9.21 -5.79 -1.24
CA ASP A 42 -9.89 -4.80 -0.41
C ASP A 42 -10.54 -3.71 -1.26
N THR A 43 -11.86 -3.58 -1.15
CA THR A 43 -12.64 -2.58 -1.88
C THR A 43 -12.19 -1.15 -1.56
N ASN A 44 -11.71 -0.89 -0.34
CA ASN A 44 -11.17 0.43 0.02
C ASN A 44 -9.90 0.76 -0.77
N VAL A 45 -9.03 -0.22 -1.01
CA VAL A 45 -7.84 -0.06 -1.85
C VAL A 45 -8.25 0.26 -3.28
N ILE A 46 -9.19 -0.51 -3.84
CA ILE A 46 -9.71 -0.28 -5.20
C ILE A 46 -10.34 1.12 -5.35
N ASN A 47 -11.12 1.56 -4.35
CA ASN A 47 -11.73 2.88 -4.36
C ASN A 47 -10.67 4.00 -4.33
N ASN A 48 -9.60 3.86 -3.54
CA ASN A 48 -8.51 4.83 -3.51
C ASN A 48 -7.76 4.91 -4.84
N ILE A 49 -7.45 3.75 -5.45
CA ILE A 49 -6.83 3.71 -6.78
C ILE A 49 -7.73 4.39 -7.81
N THR A 50 -9.02 4.06 -7.82
CA THR A 50 -9.99 4.62 -8.78
C THR A 50 -10.06 6.14 -8.66
N LYS A 51 -10.14 6.68 -7.44
CA LYS A 51 -10.15 8.13 -7.19
C LYS A 51 -8.89 8.83 -7.69
N MET A 52 -7.73 8.20 -7.48
CA MET A 52 -6.44 8.73 -7.97
C MET A 52 -6.38 8.77 -9.49
N LEU A 53 -6.89 7.73 -10.19
CA LEU A 53 -6.89 7.67 -11.65
C LEU A 53 -7.89 8.62 -12.31
N SER A 54 -8.98 8.96 -11.61
CA SER A 54 -10.02 9.86 -12.11
C SER A 54 -9.73 11.35 -11.86
N SER A 55 -8.58 11.68 -11.27
CA SER A 55 -8.13 13.05 -10.97
C SER A 55 -7.17 13.55 -12.04
#